data_AF-A0A3E4GQ97-F1
#
_entry.id   AF-A0A3E4GQ97-F1
#
_cell.length_a   1.000
_cell.length_b   1.000
_cell.length_c   1.000
_cell.angle_alpha   90.00
_cell.angle_beta   90.00
_cell.angle_gamma   90.00
#
_symmetry.space_group_name_H-M   'P 1'
#
loop_
_entity.id
_entity.type
_entity.pdbx_description
1 polymer ?
#
loop_
_entity_poly.entity_id
_entity_poly.type
_entity_poly.pdbx_seq_one_letter_code
_entity_poly.pdbx_strand_id
1 'polypeptide(L)'
;MLTFDIHFTSPKTRKSKRKIPIPDFLCQELSDYIQSRYMLDADERLFPVTKSYLSHEMIRGCKNTGVKKIRINDIRHSHASLLINQGCDALMLADRLGHEKVSTTLNTYSHLFPHKQQELVHSLESLQATDSPTPEPPSDNPLLEAAGITCEVPQIQDNGSDVTIRPQFGPALVPPNTASGKIIQMPQRKII
;
A
#
# COMPACT_ATOMS: atom_id res chain seq x y z
N MET A 1 -25.05 -38.37 17.17
CA MET A 1 -23.81 -37.56 17.21
C MET A 1 -23.52 -37.18 15.77
N LEU A 2 -23.71 -35.91 15.37
CA LEU A 2 -23.48 -35.48 13.98
C LEU A 2 -21.97 -35.30 13.80
N THR A 3 -21.34 -36.25 13.12
CA THR A 3 -19.93 -36.15 12.72
C THR A 3 -19.82 -35.05 11.66
N PHE A 4 -19.35 -33.86 12.06
CA PHE A 4 -18.97 -32.84 11.09
C PHE A 4 -17.63 -33.28 10.48
N ASP A 5 -17.66 -33.79 9.25
CA ASP A 5 -16.44 -34.09 8.50
C ASP A 5 -15.65 -32.80 8.27
N ILE A 6 -14.56 -32.63 9.03
CA ILE A 6 -13.65 -31.51 8.89
C ILE A 6 -12.76 -31.76 7.66
N HIS A 7 -13.23 -31.34 6.49
CA HIS A 7 -12.38 -31.34 5.30
C HIS A 7 -11.33 -30.22 5.37
N PHE A 8 -10.09 -30.57 5.66
CA PHE A 8 -8.94 -29.69 5.47
C PHE A 8 -8.56 -29.68 3.98
N THR A 9 -8.82 -28.58 3.29
CA THR A 9 -8.33 -28.43 1.92
C THR A 9 -6.84 -28.12 1.94
N SER A 10 -6.07 -28.83 1.14
CA SER A 10 -4.65 -28.50 0.97
C SER A 10 -4.54 -27.10 0.35
N PRO A 11 -3.71 -26.20 0.91
CA PRO A 11 -3.55 -24.89 0.33
C PRO A 11 -3.05 -24.99 -1.12
N LYS A 12 -3.67 -24.20 -2.00
CA LYS A 12 -3.36 -24.19 -3.44
C LYS A 12 -1.91 -23.81 -3.77
N THR A 13 -1.20 -23.14 -2.85
CA THR A 13 0.18 -22.70 -3.04
C THR A 13 1.04 -22.96 -1.81
N ARG A 14 2.33 -23.25 -2.02
CA ARG A 14 3.32 -23.47 -0.96
C ARG A 14 3.42 -22.29 0.02
N LYS A 15 3.31 -21.05 -0.49
CA LYS A 15 3.36 -19.80 0.29
C LYS A 15 2.15 -19.58 1.22
N SER A 16 1.06 -20.33 1.04
CA SER A 16 -0.11 -20.22 1.92
C SER A 16 0.15 -20.78 3.32
N LYS A 17 0.99 -21.81 3.46
CA LYS A 17 1.49 -22.29 4.76
C LYS A 17 2.59 -21.35 5.24
N ARG A 18 2.32 -20.58 6.29
CA ARG A 18 3.27 -19.59 6.83
C ARG A 18 3.19 -19.47 8.34
N LYS A 19 4.28 -19.03 8.95
CA LYS A 19 4.37 -18.69 10.38
C LYS A 19 4.27 -17.18 10.51
N ILE A 20 3.33 -16.70 11.33
CA ILE A 20 3.14 -15.27 11.56
C ILE A 20 3.45 -15.00 13.03
N PRO A 21 4.43 -14.13 13.35
CA PRO A 21 4.64 -13.73 14.73
C PRO A 21 3.42 -12.92 15.21
N ILE A 22 2.92 -13.32 16.37
CA ILE A 22 1.84 -12.67 17.10
C ILE A 22 2.40 -12.05 18.39
N PRO A 23 1.87 -10.89 18.82
CA PRO A 23 2.30 -10.24 20.04
C PRO A 23 1.81 -10.98 21.29
N ASP A 24 2.52 -10.81 22.41
CA ASP A 24 2.28 -11.56 23.64
C ASP A 24 0.88 -11.33 24.22
N PHE A 25 0.33 -10.13 24.12
CA PHE A 25 -1.04 -9.86 24.57
C PHE A 25 -2.06 -10.72 23.81
N LEU A 26 -1.86 -10.93 22.50
CA LEU A 26 -2.74 -11.76 21.69
C LEU A 26 -2.54 -13.24 22.02
N CYS A 27 -1.33 -13.66 22.36
CA CYS A 27 -1.08 -15.00 22.90
C CYS A 27 -1.86 -15.24 24.20
N GLN A 28 -1.89 -14.24 25.08
CA GLN A 28 -2.65 -14.33 26.33
C GLN A 28 -4.15 -14.40 26.07
N GLU A 29 -4.70 -13.50 25.24
CA GLU A 29 -6.13 -13.53 24.88
C GLU A 29 -6.54 -14.85 24.22
N LEU A 30 -5.69 -15.40 23.35
CA LEU A 30 -5.93 -16.72 22.74
C LEU A 30 -5.89 -17.84 23.79
N SER A 31 -4.97 -17.76 24.75
CA SER A 31 -4.85 -18.74 25.84
C SER A 31 -6.09 -18.72 26.73
N ASP A 32 -6.55 -17.53 27.13
CA ASP A 32 -7.77 -17.34 27.92
C ASP A 32 -9.00 -17.86 27.16
N TYR A 33 -9.07 -17.56 25.85
CA TYR A 33 -10.12 -18.08 24.99
C TYR A 33 -10.12 -19.61 24.96
N ILE A 34 -8.97 -20.26 24.74
CA ILE A 34 -8.84 -21.72 24.70
C ILE A 34 -9.27 -22.34 26.04
N GLN A 35 -8.82 -21.77 27.17
CA GLN A 35 -9.16 -22.25 28.51
C GLN A 35 -10.66 -22.14 28.82
N SER A 36 -11.34 -21.12 28.28
CA SER A 36 -12.78 -20.96 28.46
C SER A 36 -13.62 -22.03 27.74
N ARG A 37 -13.03 -22.78 26.80
CA ARG A 37 -13.74 -23.80 26.03
C ARG A 37 -13.63 -25.16 26.71
N TYR A 38 -14.78 -25.77 26.92
CA TYR A 38 -14.87 -27.12 27.47
C TYR A 38 -14.48 -28.14 26.38
N MET A 39 -13.57 -29.07 26.70
CA MET A 39 -13.20 -30.23 25.87
C MET A 39 -12.82 -29.88 24.42
N LEU A 40 -11.82 -29.02 24.22
CA LEU A 40 -11.18 -28.89 22.90
C LEU A 40 -10.12 -29.98 22.73
N ASP A 41 -10.32 -30.85 21.74
CA ASP A 41 -9.28 -31.80 21.32
C ASP A 41 -8.23 -31.10 20.43
N ALA A 42 -7.01 -31.66 20.37
CA ALA A 42 -5.91 -31.06 19.61
C ALA A 42 -6.18 -30.91 18.11
N ASP A 43 -7.07 -31.74 17.56
CA ASP A 43 -7.41 -31.77 16.14
C ASP A 43 -8.66 -30.94 15.79
N GLU A 44 -9.27 -30.27 16.78
CA GLU A 44 -10.47 -29.46 16.57
C GLU A 44 -10.16 -28.03 16.08
N ARG A 45 -11.18 -27.41 15.45
CA ARG A 45 -11.10 -26.01 15.04
C ARG A 45 -11.24 -25.10 16.25
N LEU A 46 -10.24 -24.25 16.46
CA LEU A 46 -10.29 -23.20 17.48
C LEU A 46 -11.51 -22.28 17.32
N PHE A 47 -11.85 -21.93 16.08
CA PHE A 47 -13.05 -21.15 15.74
C PHE A 47 -14.00 -22.01 14.87
N PRO A 48 -15.03 -22.65 15.44
CA PRO A 48 -15.99 -23.47 14.71
C PRO A 48 -17.05 -22.61 14.02
N VAL A 49 -16.61 -21.60 13.26
CA VAL A 49 -17.49 -20.66 12.55
C VAL A 49 -17.41 -20.86 11.05
N THR A 50 -18.54 -20.73 10.36
CA THR A 50 -18.58 -20.77 8.91
C THR A 50 -18.39 -19.36 8.33
N LYS A 51 -17.93 -19.29 7.07
CA LYS A 51 -17.80 -18.01 6.35
C LYS A 51 -19.14 -17.27 6.26
N SER A 52 -20.23 -18.00 6.03
CA SER A 52 -21.58 -17.43 5.94
C SER A 52 -22.02 -16.85 7.27
N TYR A 53 -21.77 -17.57 8.37
CA TYR A 53 -22.03 -17.08 9.73
C TYR A 53 -21.28 -15.78 10.01
N LEU A 54 -19.96 -15.75 9.80
CA LEU A 54 -19.17 -14.52 9.99
C LEU A 54 -19.65 -13.37 9.10
N SER A 55 -20.04 -13.64 7.85
CA SER A 55 -20.51 -12.60 6.95
C SER A 55 -21.84 -12.01 7.41
N HIS A 56 -22.73 -12.87 7.93
CA HIS A 56 -24.01 -12.45 8.48
C HIS A 56 -23.83 -11.62 9.75
N GLU A 57 -22.95 -12.07 10.66
CA GLU A 57 -22.63 -11.36 11.90
C GLU A 57 -22.00 -9.99 11.64
N MET A 58 -21.10 -9.89 10.65
CA MET A 58 -20.54 -8.59 10.21
C MET A 58 -21.63 -7.65 9.71
N ILE A 59 -22.58 -8.15 8.90
CA ILE A 59 -23.71 -7.34 8.41
C ILE A 59 -24.60 -6.90 9.58
N ARG A 60 -24.89 -7.81 10.52
CA ARG A 60 -25.69 -7.51 11.71
C ARG A 60 -25.02 -6.42 12.55
N GLY A 61 -23.73 -6.54 12.82
CA GLY A 61 -22.94 -5.53 13.51
C GLY A 61 -23.00 -4.17 12.82
N CYS A 62 -22.81 -4.13 11.49
CA CYS A 62 -22.87 -2.87 10.74
C CYS A 62 -24.25 -2.19 10.82
N LYS A 63 -25.34 -2.98 10.77
CA LYS A 63 -26.70 -2.46 10.92
C LYS A 63 -26.94 -1.87 12.31
N ASN A 64 -26.41 -2.52 13.35
CA ASN A 64 -26.60 -2.09 14.73
C ASN A 64 -25.81 -0.81 15.06
N THR A 65 -24.65 -0.60 14.43
CA THR A 65 -23.80 0.58 14.69
C THR A 65 -23.99 1.71 13.69
N GLY A 66 -24.76 1.49 12.61
CA GLY A 66 -24.99 2.48 11.55
C GLY A 66 -23.80 2.70 10.61
N VAL A 67 -22.74 1.90 10.72
CA VAL A 67 -21.58 2.02 9.82
C VAL A 67 -21.86 1.41 8.44
N LYS A 68 -21.13 1.88 7.43
CA LYS A 68 -21.15 1.30 6.09
C LYS A 68 -20.84 -0.20 6.17
N LYS A 69 -21.47 -1.00 5.32
CA LYS A 69 -21.23 -2.45 5.22
C LYS A 69 -19.74 -2.77 5.05
N ILE A 70 -19.18 -3.50 6.01
CA ILE A 70 -17.80 -4.02 6.02
C ILE A 70 -17.83 -5.52 5.70
N ARG A 71 -16.96 -5.97 4.79
CA ARG A 71 -16.76 -7.40 4.46
C ARG A 71 -15.63 -7.99 5.29
N ILE A 72 -15.60 -9.32 5.44
CA ILE A 72 -14.52 -10.02 6.17
C ILE A 72 -13.15 -9.72 5.56
N ASN A 73 -13.04 -9.70 4.22
CA ASN A 73 -11.77 -9.37 3.55
C ASN A 73 -11.31 -7.93 3.82
N ASP A 74 -12.22 -7.01 4.15
CA ASP A 74 -11.87 -5.62 4.44
C ASP A 74 -11.07 -5.53 5.75
N ILE A 75 -11.28 -6.44 6.70
CA ILE A 75 -10.45 -6.55 7.92
C ILE A 75 -8.98 -6.79 7.54
N ARG A 76 -8.73 -7.63 6.54
CA ARG A 76 -7.37 -7.86 6.03
C ARG A 76 -6.80 -6.64 5.32
N HIS A 77 -7.62 -5.88 4.61
CA HIS A 77 -7.21 -4.61 4.02
C HIS A 77 -6.85 -3.58 5.10
N SER A 78 -7.69 -3.43 6.13
CA SER A 78 -7.42 -2.55 7.28
C SER A 78 -6.14 -2.92 8.00
N HIS A 79 -5.89 -4.22 8.22
CA HIS A 79 -4.63 -4.70 8.81
C HIS A 79 -3.41 -4.32 7.96
N ALA A 80 -3.50 -4.45 6.64
CA ALA A 80 -2.42 -4.05 5.74
C ALA A 80 -2.19 -2.53 5.77
N SER A 81 -3.25 -1.73 5.69
CA SER A 81 -3.17 -0.27 5.75
C SER A 81 -2.55 0.22 7.07
N LEU A 82 -2.92 -0.39 8.20
CA LEU A 82 -2.35 -0.07 9.50
C LEU A 82 -0.84 -0.33 9.52
N LEU A 83 -0.39 -1.48 9.03
CA LEU A 83 1.03 -1.82 9.00
C LEU A 83 1.84 -0.88 8.09
N ILE A 84 1.29 -0.49 6.94
CA ILE A 84 1.97 0.47 6.04
C ILE A 84 2.11 1.83 6.73
N ASN A 85 1.05 2.28 7.41
CA ASN A 85 1.09 3.54 8.16
C ASN A 85 2.10 3.50 9.33
N GLN A 86 2.38 2.33 9.87
CA GLN A 86 3.44 2.11 10.87
C GLN A 86 4.85 1.99 10.25
N GLY A 87 5.00 2.19 8.94
CA GLY A 87 6.29 2.14 8.25
C GLY A 87 6.75 0.74 7.86
N CYS A 88 5.85 -0.25 7.82
CA CYS A 88 6.19 -1.61 7.39
C CYS A 88 6.58 -1.65 5.91
N ASP A 89 7.65 -2.36 5.59
CA ASP A 89 8.12 -2.55 4.22
C ASP A 89 7.19 -3.46 3.40
N ALA A 90 7.13 -3.21 2.08
CA ALA A 90 6.27 -3.95 1.16
C ALA A 90 6.62 -5.45 1.08
N LEU A 91 7.90 -5.82 1.22
CA LEU A 91 8.33 -7.21 1.22
C LEU A 91 7.85 -7.94 2.48
N MET A 92 8.06 -7.33 3.65
CA MET A 92 7.60 -7.85 4.94
C MET A 92 6.07 -8.00 4.98
N LEU A 93 5.37 -6.99 4.46
CA LEU A 93 3.92 -7.03 4.35
C LEU A 93 3.45 -8.15 3.42
N ALA A 94 4.08 -8.31 2.26
CA ALA A 94 3.73 -9.38 1.30
C ALA A 94 3.88 -10.77 1.93
N ASP A 95 4.97 -11.02 2.66
CA ASP A 95 5.21 -12.30 3.32
C ASP A 95 4.20 -12.55 4.46
N ARG A 96 3.91 -11.53 5.28
CA ARG A 96 2.89 -11.61 6.34
C ARG A 96 1.50 -11.92 5.78
N LEU A 97 1.14 -11.31 4.64
CA LEU A 97 -0.13 -11.55 3.94
C LEU A 97 -0.13 -12.89 3.17
N GLY A 98 1.03 -13.49 2.90
CA GLY A 98 1.14 -14.72 2.12
C GLY A 98 0.89 -14.50 0.63
N HIS A 99 1.27 -13.34 0.09
CA HIS A 99 1.26 -13.10 -1.35
C HIS A 99 2.48 -13.77 -1.99
N GLU A 100 2.26 -14.44 -3.13
CA GLU A 100 3.34 -15.11 -3.86
C GLU A 100 4.33 -14.11 -4.45
N LYS A 101 3.82 -12.96 -4.92
CA LYS A 101 4.62 -11.88 -5.51
C LYS A 101 4.39 -10.60 -4.71
N VAL A 102 5.48 -9.89 -4.43
CA VAL A 102 5.44 -8.56 -3.79
C VAL A 102 4.65 -7.57 -4.63
N SER A 103 4.69 -7.71 -5.96
CA SER A 103 3.90 -6.90 -6.89
C SER A 103 2.40 -6.97 -6.62
N THR A 104 1.86 -8.08 -6.11
CA THR A 104 0.43 -8.14 -5.73
C THR A 104 0.11 -7.20 -4.58
N THR A 105 1.01 -7.10 -3.59
CA THR A 105 0.89 -6.16 -2.47
C THR A 105 1.00 -4.73 -2.97
N LEU A 106 2.03 -4.43 -3.77
CA LEU A 106 2.24 -3.09 -4.31
C LEU A 106 1.10 -2.64 -5.22
N ASN A 107 0.59 -3.51 -6.09
CA ASN A 107 -0.56 -3.19 -6.95
C ASN A 107 -1.81 -2.83 -6.14
N THR A 108 -1.95 -3.39 -4.93
CA THR A 108 -3.13 -3.16 -4.07
C THR A 108 -2.93 -1.94 -3.17
N TYR A 109 -1.73 -1.72 -2.63
CA TYR A 109 -1.49 -0.77 -1.54
C TYR A 109 -0.43 0.30 -1.84
N SER A 110 0.08 0.41 -3.07
CA SER A 110 1.12 1.39 -3.46
C SER A 110 0.77 2.82 -3.03
N HIS A 111 -0.50 3.19 -3.17
CA HIS A 111 -1.02 4.51 -2.82
C HIS A 111 -0.96 4.85 -1.32
N LEU A 112 -0.71 3.87 -0.45
CA LEU A 112 -0.57 4.08 1.00
C LEU A 112 0.89 4.28 1.41
N PHE A 113 1.85 3.93 0.55
CA PHE A 113 3.26 4.10 0.88
C PHE A 113 3.66 5.58 0.74
N PRO A 114 4.39 6.13 1.73
CA PRO A 114 4.83 7.52 1.67
C PRO A 114 5.79 7.74 0.50
N HIS A 115 5.65 8.87 -0.19
CA HIS A 115 6.53 9.26 -1.28
C HIS A 115 7.84 9.84 -0.72
N LYS A 116 8.77 8.97 -0.34
CA LYS A 116 10.03 9.36 0.32
C LYS A 116 11.07 10.04 -0.58
N GLN A 117 10.74 10.36 -1.83
CA GLN A 117 11.72 10.90 -2.78
C GLN A 117 12.31 12.24 -2.34
N GLN A 118 11.51 13.12 -1.73
CA GLN A 118 12.01 14.41 -1.21
C GLN A 118 12.86 14.23 0.06
N GLU A 119 12.46 13.33 0.96
CA GLU A 119 13.25 12.97 2.14
C GLU A 119 14.60 12.37 1.74
N LEU A 120 14.63 11.54 0.69
CA LEU A 120 15.86 10.97 0.15
C LEU A 120 16.78 12.05 -0.42
N VAL A 121 16.27 13.00 -1.19
CA VAL A 121 17.07 14.12 -1.71
C VAL A 121 17.69 14.91 -0.55
N HIS A 122 16.88 15.32 0.43
CA HIS A 122 17.38 16.03 1.61
C HIS A 122 18.39 15.20 2.43
N SER A 123 18.18 13.89 2.54
CA SER A 123 19.14 12.99 3.20
C SER A 123 20.46 12.90 2.46
N LEU A 124 20.47 12.95 1.13
CA LEU A 124 21.71 12.92 0.33
C LEU A 124 22.46 14.25 0.43
N GLU A 125 21.74 15.38 0.38
CA GLU A 125 22.31 16.73 0.55
C GLU A 125 22.99 16.87 1.93
N SER A 126 22.35 16.36 2.99
CA SER A 126 22.93 16.44 4.35
C SER A 126 24.19 15.59 4.52
N LEU A 127 24.33 14.47 3.80
CA LEU A 127 25.55 13.66 3.79
C LEU A 127 26.71 14.36 3.08
N GLN A 128 26.42 15.21 2.09
CA GLN A 128 27.46 15.98 1.38
C GLN A 128 28.05 17.09 2.27
N ALA A 129 27.27 17.64 3.21
CA ALA A 129 27.69 18.75 4.05
C ALA A 129 28.75 18.39 5.12
N THR A 130 29.06 17.10 5.33
CA THR A 130 29.97 16.64 6.39
C THR A 130 31.40 16.33 5.96
N ASP A 131 31.71 16.33 4.65
CA ASP A 131 33.07 16.09 4.14
C ASP A 131 33.64 17.35 3.43
N SER A 132 34.30 18.22 4.21
CA SER A 132 35.38 19.15 3.79
C SER A 132 35.06 20.28 2.76
N PRO A 133 35.80 21.40 2.80
CA PRO A 133 35.66 22.50 1.84
C PRO A 133 36.06 22.04 0.44
N THR A 134 35.26 22.40 -0.56
CA THR A 134 35.51 22.22 -1.98
C THR A 134 36.93 22.71 -2.35
N PRO A 135 37.83 21.89 -2.93
CA PRO A 135 38.83 22.45 -3.82
C PRO A 135 38.07 22.97 -5.05
N GLU A 136 38.25 24.25 -5.37
CA GLU A 136 37.57 24.89 -6.50
C GLU A 136 37.65 24.00 -7.76
N PRO A 137 36.51 23.75 -8.43
CA PRO A 137 36.51 22.95 -9.66
C PRO A 137 37.41 23.64 -10.69
N PRO A 138 38.26 22.90 -11.43
CA PRO A 138 38.97 23.47 -12.56
C PRO A 138 37.94 24.03 -13.54
N SER A 139 38.12 25.30 -13.94
CA SER A 139 37.13 26.17 -14.55
C SER A 139 36.49 25.68 -15.86
N ASP A 140 36.95 24.58 -16.44
CA ASP A 140 36.56 24.18 -17.80
C ASP A 140 36.49 22.65 -17.93
N ASN A 141 35.41 22.03 -17.41
CA ASN A 141 35.12 20.61 -17.68
C ASN A 141 34.12 20.48 -18.85
N PRO A 142 34.56 20.04 -20.04
CA PRO A 142 33.73 19.99 -21.25
C PRO A 142 32.53 19.02 -21.15
N LEU A 143 32.49 18.12 -20.16
CA LEU A 143 31.36 17.20 -19.96
C LEU A 143 30.14 17.88 -19.31
N LEU A 144 30.33 18.96 -18.54
CA LEU A 144 29.20 19.67 -17.90
C LEU A 144 28.43 20.52 -18.92
N GLU A 145 29.15 21.13 -19.87
CA GLU A 145 28.57 21.96 -20.94
C GLU A 145 27.80 21.10 -21.96
N ALA A 146 28.29 19.89 -22.25
CA ALA A 146 27.61 18.92 -23.12
C ALA A 146 26.35 18.29 -22.48
N ALA A 147 26.28 18.24 -21.14
CA ALA A 147 25.15 17.63 -20.42
C ALA A 147 23.98 18.61 -20.21
N GLY A 148 24.16 19.92 -20.42
CA GLY A 148 23.11 20.92 -20.26
C GLY A 148 22.52 21.02 -18.85
N ILE A 149 23.23 20.53 -17.83
CA ILE A 149 22.77 20.54 -16.43
C ILE A 149 23.17 21.90 -15.84
N THR A 150 22.31 22.91 -15.97
CA THR A 150 22.46 24.15 -15.19
C THR A 150 21.82 23.92 -13.82
N CYS A 151 22.65 23.85 -12.78
CA CYS A 151 22.19 23.88 -11.40
C CYS A 151 21.86 25.33 -11.04
N GLU A 152 20.66 25.79 -11.38
CA GLU A 152 20.18 27.10 -10.93
C GLU A 152 19.94 27.02 -9.40
N VAL A 153 20.87 27.53 -8.60
CA VAL A 153 20.68 27.73 -7.16
C VAL A 153 19.62 28.83 -6.99
N PRO A 154 18.44 28.58 -6.39
CA PRO A 154 17.43 29.63 -6.24
C PRO A 154 17.94 30.68 -5.26
N GLN A 155 18.37 31.83 -5.77
CA GLN A 155 18.51 33.04 -4.97
C GLN A 155 17.09 33.54 -4.67
N ILE A 156 16.61 33.30 -3.45
CA ILE A 156 15.37 33.92 -2.96
C ILE A 156 15.65 35.42 -2.83
N GLN A 157 15.26 36.19 -3.85
CA GLN A 157 15.01 37.61 -3.72
C GLN A 157 13.51 37.82 -3.88
N ASP A 158 12.88 38.05 -2.74
CA ASP A 158 11.54 38.58 -2.61
C ASP A 158 11.47 39.91 -3.37
N ASN A 159 10.71 39.94 -4.47
CA ASN A 159 10.02 41.11 -5.01
C ASN A 159 9.16 40.68 -6.21
N GLY A 160 7.84 40.82 -6.05
CA GLY A 160 6.83 40.26 -6.93
C GLY A 160 6.88 40.75 -8.39
N SER A 161 6.69 39.80 -9.30
CA SER A 161 5.75 39.92 -10.43
C SER A 161 5.64 38.58 -11.14
N ASP A 162 4.41 38.31 -11.59
CA ASP A 162 3.94 37.16 -12.35
C ASP A 162 4.87 36.77 -13.52
N VAL A 163 5.55 35.61 -13.42
CA VAL A 163 6.16 34.93 -14.58
C VAL A 163 5.98 33.42 -14.42
N THR A 164 5.10 32.88 -15.27
CA THR A 164 4.92 31.44 -15.50
C THR A 164 6.21 30.85 -16.10
N ILE A 165 6.87 29.92 -15.40
CA ILE A 165 7.94 29.09 -15.99
C ILE A 165 7.54 27.60 -15.93
N ARG A 166 7.45 27.00 -17.13
CA ARG A 166 7.20 25.57 -17.36
C ARG A 166 8.50 24.77 -17.18
N PRO A 167 8.49 23.58 -16.54
CA PRO A 167 9.64 22.67 -16.55
C PRO A 167 9.77 21.96 -17.92
N GLN A 168 10.99 21.90 -18.43
CA GLN A 168 11.35 21.46 -19.79
C GLN A 168 11.56 19.94 -19.99
N PHE A 169 10.97 19.04 -19.19
CA PHE A 169 11.18 17.61 -19.40
C PHE A 169 9.88 16.78 -19.37
N GLY A 170 9.46 16.35 -20.56
CA GLY A 170 8.42 15.35 -20.82
C GLY A 170 8.29 15.09 -22.34
N PRO A 171 7.93 13.88 -22.80
CA PRO A 171 7.84 13.59 -24.23
C PRO A 171 6.74 14.41 -24.90
N ALA A 172 6.92 14.69 -26.20
CA ALA A 172 6.09 15.59 -26.99
C ALA A 172 4.58 15.31 -26.86
N LEU A 173 3.84 16.32 -26.39
CA LEU A 173 2.38 16.34 -26.44
C LEU A 173 1.93 16.48 -27.90
N VAL A 174 1.07 15.57 -28.34
CA VAL A 174 0.32 15.61 -29.61
C VAL A 174 -0.42 16.96 -29.73
N PRO A 175 -0.44 17.61 -30.91
CA PRO A 175 -1.06 18.93 -31.04
C PRO A 175 -2.59 18.89 -30.86
N PRO A 176 -3.20 20.00 -30.36
CA PRO A 176 -4.63 20.09 -30.14
C PRO A 176 -5.38 20.22 -31.47
N ASN A 177 -6.26 19.26 -31.78
CA ASN A 177 -7.22 19.41 -32.85
C ASN A 177 -8.43 20.22 -32.34
N THR A 178 -8.56 21.46 -32.83
CA THR A 178 -9.78 22.24 -32.72
C THR A 178 -10.69 21.89 -33.90
N ALA A 179 -11.73 21.08 -33.66
CA ALA A 179 -12.98 21.17 -34.42
C ALA A 179 -14.11 20.29 -33.83
N SER A 180 -15.18 20.96 -33.43
CA SER A 180 -16.58 20.65 -33.73
C SER A 180 -17.23 19.38 -33.16
N GLY A 181 -18.41 19.59 -32.57
CA GLY A 181 -19.16 18.60 -31.80
C GLY A 181 -19.65 17.37 -32.55
N LYS A 182 -19.75 16.28 -31.80
CA LYS A 182 -20.79 15.25 -31.96
C LYS A 182 -21.01 14.56 -30.60
N ILE A 183 -22.22 14.73 -30.06
CA ILE A 183 -22.69 14.03 -28.87
C ILE A 183 -22.78 12.53 -29.23
N ILE A 184 -21.99 11.70 -28.55
CA ILE A 184 -22.08 10.24 -28.64
C ILE A 184 -22.95 9.77 -27.48
N GLN A 185 -24.19 9.39 -27.78
CA GLN A 185 -25.15 8.82 -26.84
C GLN A 185 -24.70 7.41 -26.41
N MET A 186 -24.53 7.14 -25.11
CA MET A 186 -24.30 5.78 -24.60
C MET A 186 -25.57 4.92 -24.81
N PRO A 187 -25.44 3.67 -25.31
CA PRO A 187 -26.55 2.75 -25.33
C PRO A 187 -26.92 2.34 -23.90
N GLN A 188 -28.19 2.56 -23.53
CA GLN A 188 -28.76 2.06 -22.29
C GLN A 188 -28.69 0.53 -22.29
N ARG A 189 -28.05 -0.06 -21.26
CA ARG A 189 -28.15 -1.50 -21.01
C ARG A 189 -29.61 -1.82 -20.68
N LYS A 190 -30.24 -2.68 -21.49
CA LYS A 190 -31.50 -3.32 -21.11
C LYS A 190 -31.23 -4.16 -19.86
N ILE A 191 -31.88 -3.78 -18.76
CA ILE A 191 -32.12 -4.68 -17.64
C ILE A 191 -33.07 -5.75 -18.20
N ILE A 192 -32.63 -7.01 -18.16
CA ILE A 192 -33.54 -8.16 -18.18
C ILE A 192 -33.75 -8.53 -16.72
#